data_AF-A0A357ZD16-F1
#
_entry.id   AF-A0A357ZD16-F1
#
_cell.length_a   1.000
_cell.length_b   1.000
_cell.length_c   1.000
_cell.angle_alpha   90.00
_cell.angle_beta   90.00
_cell.angle_gamma   90.00
#
_symmetry.space_group_name_H-M   'P 1'
#
loop_
_entity.id
_entity.type
_entity.pdbx_description
1 polymer ?
#
loop_
_entity_poly.entity_id
_entity_poly.type
_entity_poly.pdbx_seq_one_letter_code
_entity_poly.pdbx_strand_id
1 'polypeptide(L)'
;MLSYAHGGESMPEYTIGQTSELLGIPKDTLRYYNKLKLVCPKRSASGYRLYTETNLVELKCVYVMKYAGFSLGEIDVFFKGRNRLDENELKCSVLEMLNAKKMEIAIRITHLSKLEALMKSSIKTIRDKRPSDAATADRLIEDIFADITTDKT
;
A
#
# COMPACT_ATOMS: atom_id res chain seq x y z
N MET A 1 -12.86 5.79 -18.70
CA MET A 1 -13.36 5.11 -17.49
C MET A 1 -13.09 6.03 -16.30
N LEU A 2 -14.04 6.67 -15.63
CA LEU A 2 -15.50 6.73 -15.71
C LEU A 2 -15.88 8.23 -15.77
N SER A 3 -16.67 8.62 -16.77
CA SER A 3 -17.27 9.95 -16.89
C SER A 3 -18.64 9.90 -16.22
N TYR A 4 -18.84 10.69 -15.16
CA TYR A 4 -20.15 10.91 -14.58
C TYR A 4 -20.50 12.38 -14.75
N ALA A 5 -21.21 12.68 -15.83
CA ALA A 5 -22.00 13.88 -15.96
C ALA A 5 -23.28 13.70 -15.14
N HIS A 6 -23.41 14.39 -14.00
CA HIS A 6 -24.68 14.63 -13.32
C HIS A 6 -24.81 16.13 -13.08
N GLY A 7 -25.94 16.69 -13.49
CA GLY A 7 -26.26 18.09 -13.33
C GLY A 7 -26.58 18.44 -11.86
N GLY A 8 -26.22 19.65 -11.48
CA GLY A 8 -26.90 20.44 -10.43
C GLY A 8 -26.84 19.98 -8.97
N GLU A 9 -26.49 18.74 -8.65
CA GLU A 9 -26.39 18.28 -7.26
C GLU A 9 -25.00 18.51 -6.69
N SER A 10 -24.92 19.22 -5.57
CA SER A 10 -23.69 19.38 -4.81
C SER A 10 -23.20 18.00 -4.39
N MET A 11 -22.08 17.55 -4.98
CA MET A 11 -21.42 16.31 -4.57
C MET A 11 -21.20 16.31 -3.05
N PRO A 12 -21.46 15.19 -2.35
CA PRO A 12 -21.35 15.15 -0.90
C PRO A 12 -19.90 15.47 -0.48
N GLU A 13 -19.79 16.41 0.44
CA GLU A 13 -18.52 16.85 1.02
C GLU A 13 -18.41 16.39 2.47
N TYR A 14 -17.25 15.82 2.82
CA TYR A 14 -17.00 15.23 4.12
C TYR A 14 -15.99 16.07 4.89
N THR A 15 -16.29 16.38 6.15
CA THR A 15 -15.29 16.95 7.06
C THR A 15 -14.18 15.94 7.33
N ILE A 16 -13.03 16.40 7.81
CA ILE A 16 -11.94 15.49 8.21
C ILE A 16 -12.37 14.47 9.27
N GLY A 17 -13.36 14.80 10.10
CA GLY A 17 -13.95 13.89 11.08
C GLY A 17 -14.68 12.74 10.40
N GLN A 18 -15.63 13.08 9.54
CA GLN A 18 -16.41 12.11 8.77
C GLN A 18 -15.52 11.27 7.86
N THR A 19 -14.54 11.87 7.17
CA THR A 19 -13.58 11.13 6.33
C THR A 19 -12.76 10.13 7.15
N SER A 20 -12.32 10.52 8.35
CA SER A 20 -11.54 9.67 9.24
C SER A 20 -12.35 8.45 9.70
N GLU A 21 -13.61 8.66 10.07
CA GLU A 21 -14.53 7.61 10.48
C GLU A 21 -14.89 6.69 9.30
N LEU A 22 -15.26 7.26 8.16
CA LEU A 22 -15.66 6.53 6.96
C LEU A 22 -14.55 5.62 6.41
N LEU A 23 -13.30 6.08 6.47
CA LEU A 23 -12.15 5.35 5.91
C LEU A 23 -11.33 4.60 6.96
N GLY A 24 -11.60 4.80 8.25
CA GLY A 24 -10.77 4.28 9.34
C GLY A 24 -9.34 4.85 9.37
N ILE A 25 -9.09 5.98 8.69
CA ILE A 25 -7.77 6.62 8.63
C ILE A 25 -7.68 7.69 9.71
N PRO A 26 -6.64 7.72 10.56
CA PRO A 26 -6.50 8.76 11.59
C PRO A 26 -6.51 10.18 11.01
N LYS A 27 -7.16 11.12 11.70
CA LYS A 27 -7.23 12.54 11.27
C LYS A 27 -5.83 13.12 11.04
N ASP A 28 -4.84 12.75 11.86
CA ASP A 28 -3.46 13.21 11.70
C ASP A 28 -2.81 12.68 10.42
N THR A 29 -3.09 11.43 10.04
CA THR A 29 -2.67 10.87 8.75
C THR A 29 -3.33 11.63 7.59
N LEU A 30 -4.62 11.96 7.68
CA LEU A 30 -5.31 12.78 6.66
C LEU A 30 -4.71 14.18 6.54
N ARG A 31 -4.36 14.82 7.68
CA ARG A 31 -3.64 16.11 7.70
C ARG A 31 -2.26 15.99 7.08
N TYR A 32 -1.57 14.90 7.36
CA TYR A 32 -0.24 14.63 6.85
C TYR A 32 -0.24 14.44 5.33
N TYR A 33 -1.18 13.65 4.78
CA TYR A 33 -1.33 13.51 3.32
C TYR A 33 -1.69 14.83 2.65
N ASN A 34 -2.50 15.67 3.30
CA ASN A 34 -2.74 17.02 2.80
C ASN A 34 -1.50 17.91 2.84
N LYS A 35 -0.68 17.85 3.90
CA LYS A 35 0.59 18.59 4.01
C LYS A 35 1.56 18.22 2.88
N LEU A 36 1.62 16.94 2.51
CA LEU A 36 2.42 16.44 1.39
C LEU A 36 1.83 16.76 0.01
N LYS A 37 0.64 17.38 -0.04
CA LYS A 37 -0.13 17.62 -1.26
C LYS A 37 -0.40 16.34 -2.05
N LEU A 38 -0.51 15.20 -1.35
CA LEU A 38 -0.90 13.92 -1.95
C LEU A 38 -2.42 13.90 -2.20
N VAL A 39 -3.18 14.42 -1.24
CA VAL A 39 -4.64 14.61 -1.36
C VAL A 39 -4.98 16.02 -0.90
N CYS A 40 -5.59 16.80 -1.79
CA CYS A 40 -5.86 18.22 -1.57
C CYS A 40 -7.37 18.49 -1.51
N PRO A 41 -8.02 18.30 -0.34
CA PRO A 41 -9.41 18.70 -0.17
C PRO A 41 -9.59 20.21 -0.33
N LYS A 42 -10.81 20.61 -0.69
CA LYS A 42 -11.21 22.02 -0.72
C LYS A 42 -11.35 22.56 0.70
N ARG A 43 -11.42 23.88 0.82
CA ARG A 43 -11.80 24.54 2.06
C ARG A 43 -13.20 25.15 1.94
N SER A 44 -14.00 24.99 3.00
CA SER A 44 -15.26 25.72 3.16
C SER A 44 -15.01 27.22 3.30
N ALA A 45 -16.05 28.04 3.14
CA ALA A 45 -15.99 29.47 3.43
C ALA A 45 -15.54 29.77 4.88
N SER A 46 -15.88 28.89 5.82
CA SER A 46 -15.46 28.93 7.22
C SER A 46 -14.05 28.35 7.47
N GLY A 47 -13.34 27.88 6.45
CA GLY A 47 -11.95 27.41 6.52
C GLY A 47 -11.76 25.92 6.86
N TYR A 48 -12.84 25.13 7.00
CA TYR A 48 -12.76 23.69 7.25
C TYR A 48 -12.37 22.92 5.99
N ARG A 49 -11.64 21.81 6.15
CA ARG A 49 -11.34 20.90 5.04
C ARG A 49 -12.57 20.08 4.68
N LEU A 50 -12.93 20.11 3.40
CA LEU A 50 -14.04 19.38 2.82
C LEU A 50 -13.49 18.44 1.73
N TYR A 51 -13.59 17.15 2.02
CA TYR A 51 -13.15 16.06 1.14
C TYR A 51 -14.31 15.69 0.22
N THR A 52 -14.07 15.67 -1.08
CA THR A 52 -15.04 15.16 -2.06
C THR A 52 -14.91 13.65 -2.21
N GLU A 53 -15.85 13.02 -2.91
CA GLU A 53 -15.73 11.61 -3.29
C GLU A 53 -14.43 11.30 -4.04
N THR A 54 -13.98 12.20 -4.93
CA THR A 54 -12.69 12.09 -5.60
C THR A 54 -11.55 11.99 -4.59
N ASN A 55 -11.54 12.85 -3.57
CA ASN A 55 -10.50 12.77 -2.53
C ASN A 55 -10.58 11.47 -1.72
N LEU A 56 -11.77 10.91 -1.51
CA LEU A 56 -11.90 9.61 -0.84
C LEU A 56 -11.29 8.49 -1.68
N VAL A 57 -11.49 8.50 -3.00
CA VAL A 57 -10.86 7.53 -3.92
C VAL A 57 -9.34 7.69 -3.91
N GLU A 58 -8.84 8.91 -3.94
CA GLU A 58 -7.39 9.19 -3.83
C GLU A 58 -6.82 8.67 -2.51
N LEU A 59 -7.49 8.93 -1.39
CA LEU A 59 -7.07 8.43 -0.07
C LEU A 59 -7.02 6.90 -0.01
N LYS A 60 -8.04 6.21 -0.55
CA LYS A 60 -8.05 4.74 -0.64
C LYS A 60 -6.87 4.24 -1.45
N CYS A 61 -6.57 4.87 -2.57
CA CYS A 61 -5.44 4.49 -3.41
C CYS A 61 -4.09 4.71 -2.70
N VAL A 62 -3.88 5.87 -2.06
CA VAL A 62 -2.69 6.13 -1.23
C VAL A 62 -2.54 5.05 -0.15
N TYR A 63 -3.63 4.68 0.52
CA TYR A 63 -3.61 3.64 1.56
C TYR A 63 -3.19 2.27 1.01
N VAL A 64 -3.77 1.83 -0.11
CA VAL A 64 -3.42 0.56 -0.77
C VAL A 64 -1.97 0.54 -1.23
N MET A 65 -1.48 1.63 -1.82
CA MET A 65 -0.07 1.73 -2.24
C MET A 65 0.88 1.73 -1.02
N LYS A 66 0.53 2.42 0.07
CA LYS A 66 1.31 2.32 1.31
C LYS A 66 1.37 0.89 1.84
N TYR A 67 0.25 0.17 1.82
CA TYR A 67 0.19 -1.23 2.23
C TYR A 67 1.02 -2.15 1.33
N ALA A 68 1.05 -1.88 0.02
CA ALA A 68 1.89 -2.60 -0.94
C ALA A 68 3.41 -2.32 -0.78
N GLY A 69 3.80 -1.38 0.08
CA GLY A 69 5.20 -1.06 0.37
C GLY A 69 5.77 0.07 -0.50
N PHE A 70 4.92 0.90 -1.11
CA PHE A 70 5.37 2.14 -1.72
C PHE A 70 5.68 3.19 -0.63
N SER A 71 6.72 3.98 -0.85
CA SER A 71 7.03 5.21 -0.13
C SER A 71 6.07 6.33 -0.53
N LEU A 72 5.97 7.37 0.30
CA LEU A 72 5.11 8.52 -0.02
C LEU A 72 5.64 9.32 -1.22
N GLY A 73 6.94 9.29 -1.47
CA GLY A 73 7.55 9.92 -2.66
C GLY A 73 7.17 9.18 -3.95
N GLU A 74 7.24 7.86 -3.95
CA GLU A 74 6.79 7.03 -5.09
C GLU A 74 5.30 7.23 -5.39
N ILE A 75 4.46 7.28 -4.34
CA ILE A 75 3.03 7.59 -4.48
C ILE A 75 2.85 9.00 -5.05
N ASP A 76 3.64 9.97 -4.62
CA ASP A 76 3.56 11.34 -5.15
C ASP A 76 3.88 11.41 -6.65
N VAL A 77 4.91 10.69 -7.11
CA VAL A 77 5.26 10.57 -8.53
C VAL A 77 4.11 9.95 -9.31
N PHE A 78 3.48 8.90 -8.78
CA PHE A 78 2.33 8.25 -9.40
C PHE A 78 1.13 9.21 -9.60
N PHE A 79 0.84 10.06 -8.61
CA PHE A 79 -0.28 11.00 -8.66
C PHE A 79 0.03 12.29 -9.43
N LYS A 80 1.19 12.92 -9.19
CA LYS A 80 1.58 14.22 -9.76
C LYS A 80 2.32 14.14 -11.08
N GLY A 81 2.83 12.95 -11.44
CA GLY A 81 3.47 12.70 -12.72
C GLY A 81 2.63 13.13 -13.91
N ARG A 82 1.29 13.07 -13.77
CA ARG A 82 0.31 13.46 -14.80
C ARG A 82 0.49 14.87 -15.39
N ASN A 83 1.20 15.79 -14.72
CA ASN A 83 1.27 17.20 -15.11
C ASN A 83 2.68 17.76 -15.39
N ARG A 84 3.76 16.97 -15.34
CA ARG A 84 5.15 17.54 -15.26
C ARG A 84 6.25 16.91 -16.11
N LEU A 85 6.03 15.79 -16.78
CA LEU A 85 7.03 15.13 -17.61
C LEU A 85 6.45 14.90 -19.01
N ASP A 86 7.32 14.73 -20.02
CA ASP A 86 6.88 14.19 -21.31
C ASP A 86 6.13 12.87 -21.06
N GLU A 87 5.02 12.68 -21.77
CA GLU A 87 4.09 11.58 -21.52
C GLU A 87 4.79 10.22 -21.62
N ASN A 88 5.85 10.12 -22.42
CA ASN A 88 6.66 8.92 -22.60
C ASN A 88 7.66 8.67 -21.47
N GLU A 89 8.38 9.70 -21.00
CA GLU A 89 9.36 9.54 -19.90
C GLU A 89 8.67 9.18 -18.57
N LEU A 90 7.51 9.78 -18.29
CA LEU A 90 6.71 9.42 -17.12
C LEU A 90 6.24 7.96 -17.19
N LYS A 91 5.75 7.53 -18.36
CA LYS A 91 5.27 6.16 -18.55
C LYS A 91 6.37 5.15 -18.26
N CYS A 92 7.59 5.40 -18.72
CA CYS A 92 8.74 4.53 -18.44
C CYS A 92 9.04 4.48 -16.94
N SER A 93 9.19 5.63 -16.27
CA SER A 93 9.54 5.69 -14.84
C SER A 93 8.48 5.05 -13.93
N VAL A 94 7.18 5.30 -14.21
CA VAL A 94 6.09 4.69 -13.44
C VAL A 94 6.02 3.19 -13.69
N LEU A 95 6.20 2.73 -14.94
CA LEU A 95 6.18 1.31 -15.28
C LEU A 95 7.34 0.56 -14.61
N GLU A 96 8.54 1.14 -14.63
CA GLU A 96 9.72 0.59 -13.94
C GLU A 96 9.47 0.47 -12.43
N MET A 97 8.95 1.52 -11.80
CA MET A 97 8.62 1.52 -10.37
C MET A 97 7.56 0.46 -10.02
N LEU A 98 6.51 0.32 -10.83
CA LEU A 98 5.48 -0.70 -10.63
C LEU A 98 6.04 -2.12 -10.80
N ASN A 99 6.91 -2.34 -11.79
CA ASN A 99 7.55 -3.63 -12.01
C ASN A 99 8.51 -3.99 -10.87
N ALA A 100 9.32 -3.03 -10.40
CA ALA A 100 10.17 -3.22 -9.23
C ALA A 100 9.35 -3.60 -8.00
N LYS A 101 8.26 -2.87 -7.71
CA LYS A 101 7.39 -3.21 -6.57
C LYS A 101 6.69 -4.56 -6.73
N LYS A 102 6.31 -4.93 -7.96
CA LYS A 102 5.76 -6.26 -8.26
C LYS A 102 6.77 -7.37 -7.94
N MET A 103 8.04 -7.19 -8.29
CA MET A 103 9.11 -8.15 -7.94
C MET A 103 9.30 -8.24 -6.43
N GLU A 104 9.37 -7.09 -5.72
CA GLU A 104 9.47 -7.08 -4.26
C GLU A 104 8.31 -7.84 -3.60
N ILE A 105 7.07 -7.64 -4.08
CA ILE A 105 5.88 -8.34 -3.57
C ILE A 105 5.98 -9.85 -3.83
N ALA A 106 6.45 -10.28 -5.01
CA ALA A 106 6.61 -11.69 -5.33
C ALA A 106 7.65 -12.39 -4.43
N ILE A 107 8.75 -11.69 -4.11
CA ILE A 107 9.76 -12.17 -3.15
C ILE A 107 9.12 -12.31 -1.77
N ARG A 108 8.41 -11.29 -1.29
CA ARG A 108 7.70 -11.35 0.00
C ARG A 108 6.70 -12.51 0.06
N ILE A 109 5.95 -12.77 -1.01
CA ILE A 109 5.03 -13.92 -1.11
C ILE A 109 5.80 -15.23 -0.95
N THR A 110 6.95 -15.35 -1.60
CA THR A 110 7.80 -16.55 -1.51
C THR A 110 8.27 -16.78 -0.08
N HIS A 111 8.80 -15.74 0.58
CA HIS A 111 9.27 -15.83 1.97
C HIS A 111 8.13 -16.16 2.94
N LEU A 112 6.98 -15.49 2.81
CA LEU A 112 5.80 -15.75 3.63
C LEU A 112 5.28 -17.19 3.44
N SER A 113 5.34 -17.74 2.23
CA SER A 113 4.94 -19.12 1.95
C SER A 113 5.90 -20.12 2.61
N LYS A 114 7.21 -19.86 2.60
CA LYS A 114 8.21 -20.67 3.31
C LYS A 114 7.98 -20.65 4.83
N LEU A 115 7.71 -19.48 5.40
CA LEU A 115 7.37 -19.33 6.82
C LEU A 115 6.09 -20.08 7.20
N GLU A 116 5.06 -20.03 6.35
CA GLU A 116 3.83 -20.78 6.57
C GLU A 116 4.09 -22.31 6.57
N ALA A 117 4.92 -22.79 5.64
CA ALA A 117 5.33 -24.19 5.58
C ALA A 117 6.12 -24.63 6.82
N LEU A 118 7.04 -23.79 7.31
CA LEU A 118 7.77 -24.02 8.56
C LEU A 118 6.79 -24.16 9.73
N MET A 119 5.86 -23.21 9.90
CA MET A 119 4.85 -23.27 10.96
C MET A 119 3.98 -24.52 10.87
N LYS A 120 3.57 -24.92 9.65
CA LYS A 120 2.82 -26.17 9.41
C LYS A 120 3.60 -27.41 9.87
N SER A 121 4.89 -27.47 9.56
CA SER A 121 5.77 -28.56 9.99
C SER A 121 5.90 -28.59 11.52
N SER A 122 6.20 -27.44 12.14
CA SER A 122 6.34 -27.34 13.60
C SER A 122 5.06 -27.75 14.35
N ILE A 123 3.88 -27.34 13.86
CA ILE A 123 2.58 -27.74 14.44
C ILE A 123 2.41 -29.26 14.39
N LYS A 124 2.77 -29.91 13.28
CA LYS A 124 2.69 -31.36 13.12
C LYS A 124 3.65 -32.09 14.06
N THR A 125 4.90 -31.65 14.15
CA THR A 125 5.91 -32.23 15.05
C THR A 125 5.44 -32.22 16.50
N ILE A 126 4.91 -31.07 16.94
CA ILE A 126 4.41 -30.90 18.32
C ILE A 126 3.22 -31.81 18.59
N ARG A 127 2.26 -31.90 17.65
CA ARG A 127 1.08 -32.75 17.79
C ARG A 127 1.42 -34.24 17.81
N ASP A 128 2.31 -34.66 16.93
CA ASP A 128 2.58 -36.08 16.70
C ASP A 128 3.68 -36.64 17.64
N LYS A 129 4.29 -35.79 18.49
CA LYS A 129 5.36 -36.13 19.48
C LYS A 129 6.53 -36.94 18.89
N ARG A 130 6.79 -36.84 17.58
CA ARG A 130 7.89 -37.54 16.90
C ARG A 130 8.93 -36.53 16.39
N PRO A 131 10.23 -36.71 16.69
CA PRO A 131 11.30 -35.82 16.23
C PRO A 131 11.63 -35.95 14.73
N SER A 132 10.95 -36.84 14.00
CA SER A 132 11.16 -37.09 12.56
C SER A 132 11.03 -35.84 11.68
N ASP A 133 10.35 -34.81 12.15
CA ASP A 133 10.11 -33.57 11.40
C ASP A 133 11.02 -32.41 11.86
N ALA A 134 11.86 -32.60 12.88
CA ALA A 134 12.80 -31.58 13.40
C ALA A 134 13.90 -31.25 12.37
N ALA A 135 14.49 -32.26 11.73
CA ALA A 135 15.49 -32.06 10.67
C ALA A 135 14.92 -31.32 9.44
N THR A 136 13.61 -31.45 9.19
CA THR A 136 12.91 -30.68 8.13
C THR A 136 12.72 -29.23 8.54
N ALA A 137 12.39 -28.98 9.81
CA ALA A 137 12.29 -27.63 10.34
C ALA A 137 13.65 -26.90 10.33
N ASP A 138 14.72 -27.58 10.73
CA ASP A 138 16.07 -27.02 10.74
C ASP A 138 16.53 -26.61 9.32
N ARG A 139 16.29 -27.45 8.31
CA ARG A 139 16.58 -27.10 6.90
C ARG A 139 15.76 -25.90 6.42
N LEU A 140 14.47 -25.86 6.73
CA LEU A 140 13.62 -24.73 6.36
C LEU A 140 14.06 -23.43 7.04
N ILE A 141 14.54 -23.49 8.28
CA ILE A 141 15.09 -22.34 9.00
C ILE A 141 16.35 -21.82 8.29
N GLU A 142 17.30 -22.70 7.95
CA GLU A 142 18.53 -22.33 7.23
C GLU A 142 18.22 -21.77 5.83
N ASP A 143 17.32 -22.39 5.07
CA ASP A 143 16.91 -21.90 3.74
C ASP A 143 16.26 -20.51 3.83
N ILE A 144 15.37 -20.29 4.80
CA ILE A 144 14.74 -18.98 5.02
C ILE A 144 15.77 -17.95 5.49
N PHE A 145 16.69 -18.34 6.38
CA PHE A 145 17.74 -17.45 6.88
C PHE A 145 18.70 -17.01 5.78
N ALA A 146 19.10 -17.94 4.90
CA ALA A 146 19.89 -17.62 3.72
C ALA A 146 19.16 -16.60 2.84
N ASP A 147 17.92 -16.89 2.42
CA ASP A 147 17.14 -16.00 1.56
C ASP A 147 17.04 -14.56 2.10
N ILE A 148 16.70 -14.39 3.38
CA ILE A 148 16.50 -13.04 3.97
C ILE A 148 17.81 -12.29 4.22
N THR A 149 18.96 -12.98 4.22
CA THR A 149 20.28 -12.36 4.45
C THR A 149 20.99 -12.01 3.15
N THR A 150 20.77 -12.77 2.06
CA THR A 150 21.30 -12.43 0.72
C THR A 150 20.61 -11.24 0.06
N ASP A 151 19.37 -10.91 0.43
CA ASP A 151 18.58 -9.81 -0.16
C ASP A 151 18.99 -8.40 0.37
N LYS A 152 20.03 -8.33 1.21
CA LYS A 152 20.53 -7.09 1.86
C LYS A 152 21.82 -6.51 1.24
N THR A 153 22.36 -7.12 0.19
CA THR A 153 23.56 -6.65 -0.55
C THR A 153 23.19 -6.23 -1.95
#